data_AF-A0A521XIA1-F1
#
_entry.id   AF-A0A521XIA1-F1
#
_cell.length_a   1.000
_cell.length_b   1.000
_cell.length_c   1.000
_cell.angle_alpha   90.00
_cell.angle_beta   90.00
_cell.angle_gamma   90.00
#
_symmetry.space_group_name_H-M   'P 1'
#
loop_
_entity.id
_entity.type
_entity.pdbx_description
1 polymer ?
#
loop_
_entity_poly.entity_id
_entity_poly.type
_entity_poly.pdbx_seq_one_letter_code
_entity_poly.pdbx_strand_id
1 'polypeptide(L)'
;MNTFDCLSCGACCAYSDAWPAFIGDGDGEGIPDELIDFDHGRMRCHGNRCSALAGEIGNRAQCRVYKNRPLVCREFQPASEDCIMVRRRFDLPAT
;
A
#
# COMPACT_ATOMS: atom_id res chain seq x y z
N MET A 1 -1.12 -21.20 9.80
CA MET A 1 -1.89 -20.01 9.39
C MET A 1 -0.89 -19.00 8.84
N ASN A 2 -1.11 -18.44 7.64
CA ASN A 2 -0.15 -17.51 7.02
C ASN A 2 -0.28 -16.12 7.69
N THR A 3 0.50 -15.85 8.72
CA THR A 3 0.43 -14.64 9.55
C THR A 3 0.63 -13.34 8.75
N PHE A 4 1.28 -13.43 7.59
CA PHE A 4 1.60 -12.32 6.69
C PHE A 4 0.82 -12.39 5.38
N ASP A 5 -0.50 -12.58 5.45
CA ASP A 5 -1.35 -12.43 4.27
C ASP A 5 -1.51 -10.94 3.89
N CYS A 6 -0.63 -10.49 2.99
CA CYS A 6 -0.67 -9.13 2.44
C CYS A 6 -1.90 -8.86 1.57
N LEU A 7 -2.60 -9.90 1.10
CA LEU A 7 -3.82 -9.74 0.30
C LEU A 7 -5.04 -9.41 1.15
N SER A 8 -4.98 -9.63 2.47
CA SER A 8 -6.07 -9.35 3.38
C SER A 8 -5.73 -8.30 4.44
N CYS A 9 -4.47 -8.10 4.86
CA CYS A 9 -4.18 -7.19 5.98
C CYS A 9 -4.13 -5.70 5.64
N GLY A 10 -3.87 -5.31 4.38
CA GLY A 10 -3.79 -3.90 3.96
C GLY A 10 -2.58 -3.10 4.47
N ALA A 11 -1.63 -3.72 5.18
CA ALA A 11 -0.50 -3.03 5.81
C ALA A 11 0.35 -2.23 4.80
N CYS A 12 0.63 -2.76 3.61
CA CYS A 12 1.44 -2.05 2.60
C CYS A 12 0.80 -0.73 2.12
N CYS A 13 -0.53 -0.61 2.20
CA CYS A 13 -1.25 0.61 1.83
C CYS A 13 -1.30 1.64 2.98
N ALA A 14 -0.62 1.37 4.09
CA ALA A 14 -0.65 2.18 5.30
C ALA A 14 0.74 2.71 5.71
N TYR A 15 1.70 2.68 4.78
CA TYR A 15 3.12 2.92 5.03
C TYR A 15 3.41 4.37 5.43
N SER A 16 3.02 5.34 4.59
CA SER A 16 3.32 6.76 4.77
C SER A 16 2.34 7.62 3.97
N ASP A 17 2.25 8.91 4.32
CA ASP A 17 1.46 9.90 3.60
C ASP A 17 2.09 10.34 2.27
N ALA A 18 3.41 10.22 2.17
CA ALA A 18 4.16 10.56 0.98
C ALA A 18 4.45 9.38 0.05
N TRP A 19 4.05 8.17 0.43
CA TRP A 19 4.22 6.94 -0.35
C TRP A 19 2.87 6.28 -0.62
N PRO A 20 2.70 5.51 -1.70
CA PRO A 20 3.72 5.10 -2.68
C PRO A 20 3.97 6.09 -3.83
N ALA A 21 5.25 6.41 -4.08
CA ALA A 21 5.70 7.20 -5.22
C ALA A 21 5.78 6.37 -6.51
N PHE A 22 5.62 7.03 -7.66
CA PHE A 22 5.85 6.41 -8.97
C PHE A 22 7.32 6.57 -9.36
N ILE A 23 7.91 5.52 -9.92
CA ILE A 23 9.32 5.48 -10.31
C ILE A 23 9.47 5.16 -11.80
N GLY A 24 9.98 6.12 -12.55
CA GLY A 24 10.27 5.95 -13.98
C GLY A 24 9.03 5.94 -14.87
N ASP A 25 9.28 5.79 -16.17
CA ASP A 25 8.23 5.83 -17.17
C ASP A 25 7.30 4.62 -17.05
N GLY A 26 5.99 4.88 -17.15
CA GLY A 26 4.95 3.85 -17.11
C GLY A 26 4.56 3.37 -15.71
N ASP A 27 5.24 3.82 -14.65
CA ASP A 27 4.81 3.49 -13.29
C ASP A 27 3.54 4.27 -12.92
N GLY A 28 2.52 3.54 -12.47
CA GLY A 28 1.17 4.06 -12.28
C GLY A 28 0.24 3.95 -13.49
N GLU A 29 0.69 3.39 -14.62
CA GLU A 29 -0.19 3.16 -15.77
C GLU A 29 -1.39 2.25 -15.44
N GLY A 30 -2.58 2.70 -15.85
CA GLY A 30 -3.85 2.02 -15.60
C GLY A 30 -4.43 2.21 -14.19
N ILE A 31 -3.82 3.06 -13.36
CA ILE A 31 -4.42 3.55 -12.12
C ILE A 31 -5.41 4.68 -12.46
N PRO A 32 -6.65 4.68 -11.93
CA PRO A 32 -7.58 5.79 -12.11
C PRO A 32 -7.03 7.12 -11.57
N ASP A 33 -7.18 8.20 -12.35
CA ASP A 33 -6.69 9.55 -12.04
C ASP A 33 -7.11 10.06 -10.66
N GLU A 34 -8.31 9.69 -10.19
CA GLU A 34 -8.83 10.07 -8.86
C GLU A 34 -7.99 9.52 -7.69
N LEU A 35 -7.21 8.46 -7.92
CA LEU A 35 -6.30 7.86 -6.95
C LEU A 35 -4.87 8.42 -7.04
N ILE A 36 -4.63 9.34 -7.97
CA ILE A 36 -3.30 9.90 -8.25
C ILE A 36 -3.19 11.32 -7.68
N ASP A 37 -2.02 11.62 -7.16
CA ASP A 37 -1.53 12.96 -6.80
C ASP A 37 -0.48 13.35 -7.85
N PHE A 38 -0.96 13.96 -8.95
CA PHE A 38 -0.13 14.29 -10.11
C PHE A 38 0.94 15.34 -9.80
N ASP A 39 0.66 16.26 -8.88
CA ASP A 39 1.60 17.31 -8.48
C ASP A 39 2.86 16.73 -7.80
N HIS A 40 2.72 15.56 -7.18
CA HIS A 40 3.80 14.91 -6.42
C HIS A 40 4.24 13.56 -7.01
N GLY A 41 3.68 13.12 -8.14
CA GLY A 41 4.07 11.87 -8.81
C GLY A 41 3.90 10.63 -7.93
N ARG A 42 2.76 10.51 -7.24
CA ARG A 42 2.50 9.42 -6.28
C ARG A 42 1.03 9.05 -6.22
N MET A 43 0.72 7.95 -5.52
CA MET A 43 -0.66 7.68 -5.11
C MET A 43 -1.14 8.73 -4.10
N ARG A 44 -2.40 9.13 -4.23
CA ARG A 44 -3.07 9.99 -3.26
C ARG A 44 -3.28 9.24 -1.94
N CYS A 45 -2.94 9.89 -0.83
CA CYS A 45 -3.08 9.34 0.52
C CYS A 45 -3.90 10.29 1.43
N HIS A 46 -4.58 9.70 2.41
CA HIS A 46 -5.28 10.40 3.50
C HIS A 46 -4.57 10.10 4.81
N GLY A 47 -3.69 11.00 5.26
CA GLY A 47 -2.66 10.64 6.24
C GLY A 47 -1.81 9.51 5.67
N ASN A 48 -1.48 8.49 6.46
CA ASN A 48 -0.68 7.36 5.99
C ASN A 48 -1.46 6.30 5.19
N ARG A 49 -2.73 6.56 4.84
CA ARG A 49 -3.60 5.59 4.16
C ARG A 49 -3.72 5.89 2.67
N CYS A 50 -3.25 4.97 1.83
CA CYS A 50 -3.43 5.03 0.38
C CYS A 50 -4.91 4.97 -0.02
N SER A 51 -5.33 5.87 -0.91
CA SER A 51 -6.70 5.98 -1.42
C SER A 51 -7.18 4.71 -2.16
N ALA A 52 -6.26 3.88 -2.69
CA ALA A 52 -6.62 2.63 -3.34
C ALA A 52 -7.08 1.52 -2.36
N LEU A 53 -6.84 1.67 -1.06
CA LEU A 53 -7.20 0.66 -0.07
C LEU A 53 -8.72 0.65 0.18
N ALA A 54 -9.35 -0.47 -0.15
CA ALA A 54 -10.71 -0.77 0.27
C ALA A 54 -10.70 -1.60 1.56
N GLY A 55 -11.65 -1.35 2.46
CA GLY A 55 -11.78 -2.05 3.73
C GLY A 55 -10.92 -1.48 4.86
N GLU A 56 -10.73 -2.25 5.91
CA GLU A 56 -10.09 -1.81 7.16
C GLU A 56 -8.77 -2.56 7.39
N ILE A 57 -7.70 -1.84 7.74
CA ILE A 57 -6.37 -2.41 7.97
C ILE A 57 -6.46 -3.46 9.08
N GLY A 58 -5.85 -4.63 8.87
CA GLY A 58 -5.91 -5.76 9.79
C GLY A 58 -7.20 -6.59 9.74
N ASN A 59 -8.22 -6.10 9.04
CA ASN A 59 -9.47 -6.78 8.76
C ASN A 59 -9.57 -7.01 7.24
N ARG A 60 -10.76 -7.26 6.67
CA ARG A 60 -10.97 -7.46 5.23
C ARG A 60 -10.53 -6.25 4.39
N ALA A 61 -9.25 -6.18 4.03
CA ALA A 61 -8.67 -5.09 3.25
C ALA A 61 -8.10 -5.58 1.92
N GLN A 62 -8.27 -4.79 0.86
CA GLN A 62 -7.74 -5.10 -0.46
C GLN A 62 -7.33 -3.83 -1.22
N CYS A 63 -6.25 -3.91 -1.99
CA CYS A 63 -5.86 -2.84 -2.91
C CYS A 63 -6.72 -2.91 -4.17
N ARG A 64 -7.49 -1.86 -4.48
CA ARG A 64 -8.37 -1.82 -5.66
C ARG A 64 -7.61 -1.85 -6.99
N VAL A 65 -6.34 -1.44 -6.99
CA VAL A 65 -5.47 -1.43 -8.16
C VAL A 65 -4.37 -2.50 -8.09
N TYR A 66 -4.61 -3.64 -7.41
CA TYR A 66 -3.58 -4.65 -7.13
C TYR A 66 -2.76 -5.08 -8.38
N LYS A 67 -3.39 -5.17 -9.55
CA LYS A 67 -2.72 -5.52 -10.82
C LYS A 67 -1.85 -4.38 -11.36
N ASN A 68 -2.26 -3.14 -11.15
CA ASN A 68 -1.61 -1.92 -11.63
C ASN A 68 -0.79 -1.21 -10.54
N ARG A 69 -0.47 -1.91 -9.45
CA ARG A 69 0.26 -1.33 -8.30
C ARG A 69 1.54 -0.64 -8.76
N PRO A 70 1.92 0.49 -8.14
CA PRO A 70 3.22 1.11 -8.36
C PRO A 70 4.38 0.14 -8.11
N LEU A 71 5.54 0.37 -8.74
CA LEU A 71 6.73 -0.48 -8.57
C LEU A 71 7.08 -0.67 -7.10
N VAL A 72 7.07 0.41 -6.32
CA VAL A 72 7.38 0.38 -4.89
C VAL A 72 6.40 -0.45 -4.07
N CYS A 73 5.14 -0.52 -4.50
CA CYS A 73 4.14 -1.40 -3.89
C CYS A 73 4.35 -2.88 -4.27
N ARG A 74 5.00 -3.16 -5.39
CA ARG A 74 5.37 -4.54 -5.80
C ARG A 74 6.61 -5.02 -5.05
N GLU A 75 7.53 -4.11 -4.75
CA GLU A 75 8.77 -4.41 -4.02
C GLU A 75 8.52 -4.65 -2.52
N PHE A 76 7.46 -4.09 -1.95
CA PHE A 76 7.08 -4.32 -0.55
C PHE A 76 6.86 -5.81 -0.26
N GLN A 77 7.77 -6.43 0.51
CA GLN A 77 7.73 -7.86 0.80
C GLN A 77 7.00 -8.18 2.12
N PRO A 78 6.19 -9.25 2.18
CA PRO A 78 5.68 -9.80 3.43
C PRO A 78 6.83 -10.11 4.41
N ALA A 79 6.64 -9.82 5.70
CA ALA A 79 7.61 -10.05 6.77
C ALA A 79 8.98 -9.32 6.64
N SER A 80 9.13 -8.41 5.67
CA SER A 80 10.25 -7.45 5.64
C SER A 80 10.24 -6.52 6.86
N GLU A 81 11.34 -5.82 7.11
CA GLU A 81 11.43 -4.82 8.17
C GLU A 81 10.36 -3.73 8.03
N ASP A 82 10.13 -3.25 6.80
CA ASP A 82 9.06 -2.30 6.48
C ASP A 82 7.67 -2.89 6.79
N CYS A 83 7.43 -4.16 6.43
CA CYS A 83 6.19 -4.84 6.76
C CYS A 83 5.97 -4.94 8.26
N ILE A 84 6.99 -5.36 9.01
CA ILE A 84 6.95 -5.47 10.48
C ILE A 84 6.71 -4.10 11.11
N MET A 85 7.40 -3.06 10.63
CA MET A 85 7.25 -1.69 11.11
C MET A 85 5.82 -1.20 10.97
N VAL A 86 5.22 -1.33 9.77
CA VAL A 86 3.84 -0.87 9.57
C VAL A 86 2.86 -1.72 10.37
N ARG A 87 3.06 -3.03 10.43
CA ARG A 87 2.20 -3.93 11.20
C ARG A 87 2.18 -3.56 12.68
N ARG A 88 3.33 -3.22 13.27
CA ARG A 88 3.43 -2.73 14.66
C ARG A 88 2.66 -1.41 14.88
N ARG A 89 2.69 -0.50 13.90
CA ARG A 89 1.94 0.77 13.97
C ARG A 89 0.42 0.56 14.04
N PHE A 90 -0.07 -0.55 13.52
CA PHE A 90 -1.49 -0.89 13.43
C PHE A 90 -1.88 -2.10 14.29
N ASP A 91 -1.05 -2.46 15.28
CA ASP A 91 -1.29 -3.58 16.20
C ASP A 91 -1.57 -4.93 15.51
N LEU A 92 -0.97 -5.15 14.33
CA LEU A 92 -1.08 -6.39 13.57
C LEU A 92 -0.01 -7.40 13.99
N PRO A 93 -0.29 -8.73 13.91
CA PRO A 93 0.69 -9.76 14.27
C PRO A 93 2.01 -9.63 13.49
N ALA A 94 3.15 -9.48 14.15
CA ALA A 94 4.43 -9.18 13.49
C ALA A 94 5.52 -10.26 13.70
N THR A 95 5.11 -11.45 14.14
CA THR A 95 5.95 -12.63 14.44
C THR A 95 5.17 -13.90 14.17
#